data_AF-A0AAV4RGZ3-F1
#
_entry.id   AF-A0AAV4RGZ3-F1
#
_cell.length_a   1.000
_cell.length_b   1.000
_cell.length_c   1.000
_cell.angle_alpha   90.00
_cell.angle_beta   90.00
_cell.angle_gamma   90.00
#
_symmetry.space_group_name_H-M   'P 1'
#
loop_
_entity.id
_entity.type
_entity.pdbx_description
1 polymer ?
#
loop_
_entity_poly.entity_id
_entity_poly.type
_entity_poly.pdbx_seq_one_letter_code
_entity_poly.pdbx_strand_id
1 'polypeptide(L)'
;MSYQNDFKNEFRFLWTIENFSYCWQKKSERIASPPFVVDALDDSEWKLWLCPRGDKDGNYIACFLYRENDSSGPDNIEIEYELAFLAADGAVLVSKGLKRVFNKGIYRGFDLEKRQVVFSAKKDEFLPRDTLTVRCRLWRNDRRRVETTQFFARTVIKVDRRFLLDYRKLQWPSTTPG
;
A
#
# COMPACT_ATOMS: atom_id res chain seq x y z
N MET A 1 -12.84 20.80 34.32
CA MET A 1 -11.98 20.25 33.25
C MET A 1 -12.73 19.08 32.63
N SER A 2 -13.38 19.29 31.49
CA SER A 2 -14.11 18.23 30.79
C SER A 2 -13.14 17.49 29.87
N TYR A 3 -12.89 16.22 30.15
CA TYR A 3 -12.20 15.31 29.24
C TYR A 3 -13.10 15.13 28.00
N GLN A 4 -12.82 15.85 26.92
CA GLN A 4 -13.37 15.53 25.61
C GLN A 4 -12.59 14.33 25.07
N ASN A 5 -13.22 13.17 25.14
CA ASN A 5 -12.74 11.99 24.43
C ASN A 5 -13.06 12.24 22.95
N ASP A 6 -12.07 12.72 22.19
CA ASP A 6 -12.17 12.94 20.74
C ASP A 6 -12.28 11.57 20.03
N PHE A 7 -13.50 11.06 19.93
CA PHE A 7 -13.78 9.89 19.10
C PHE A 7 -13.60 10.29 17.64
N LYS A 8 -12.42 9.99 17.06
CA LYS A 8 -12.21 10.10 15.62
C LYS A 8 -12.76 8.87 14.93
N ASN A 9 -13.63 9.06 13.94
CA ASN A 9 -14.03 7.97 13.06
C ASN A 9 -12.80 7.52 12.27
N GLU A 10 -12.32 6.31 12.54
CA GLU A 10 -11.14 5.73 11.89
C GLU A 10 -11.57 4.76 10.80
N PHE A 11 -11.06 4.99 9.59
CA PHE A 11 -11.18 4.08 8.46
C PHE A 11 -9.83 3.48 8.17
N ARG A 12 -9.77 2.17 7.95
CA ARG A 12 -8.52 1.46 7.66
C ARG A 12 -8.62 0.76 6.32
N PHE A 13 -7.65 1.00 5.45
CA PHE A 13 -7.48 0.27 4.20
C PHE A 13 -6.12 -0.40 4.19
N LEU A 14 -6.10 -1.72 4.08
CA LEU A 14 -4.89 -2.53 3.96
C LEU A 14 -4.74 -3.04 2.54
N TRP A 15 -3.59 -2.79 1.93
CA TRP A 15 -3.29 -3.19 0.57
C TRP A 15 -2.01 -4.00 0.52
N THR A 16 -2.11 -5.24 0.07
CA THR A 16 -0.97 -6.14 -0.13
C THR A 16 -0.63 -6.21 -1.62
N ILE A 17 0.67 -6.13 -1.93
CA ILE A 17 1.20 -6.20 -3.29
C ILE A 17 2.23 -7.30 -3.35
N GLU A 18 1.88 -8.41 -3.98
CA GLU A 18 2.73 -9.59 -4.10
C GLU A 18 3.64 -9.53 -5.33
N ASN A 19 4.75 -10.27 -5.26
CA ASN A 19 5.82 -10.25 -6.25
C ASN A 19 6.38 -8.83 -6.43
N PHE A 20 6.51 -8.09 -5.34
CA PHE A 20 6.79 -6.65 -5.38
C PHE A 20 8.16 -6.34 -5.99
N SER A 21 9.16 -7.21 -5.80
CA SER A 21 10.48 -7.07 -6.45
C SER A 21 10.43 -7.07 -7.98
N TYR A 22 9.33 -7.56 -8.57
CA TYR A 22 9.09 -7.56 -10.02
C TYR A 22 8.37 -6.30 -10.52
N CYS A 23 8.21 -5.27 -9.68
CA CYS A 23 7.71 -3.97 -10.10
C CYS A 23 8.71 -3.27 -11.04
N TRP A 24 8.41 -3.30 -12.35
CA TRP A 24 9.23 -2.69 -13.40
C TRP A 24 8.77 -1.29 -13.82
N GLN A 25 7.82 -0.70 -13.11
CA GLN A 25 7.39 0.69 -13.29
C GLN A 25 8.60 1.61 -13.34
N LYS A 26 8.60 2.57 -14.26
CA LYS A 26 9.60 3.65 -14.32
C LYS A 26 9.35 4.68 -13.21
N LYS A 27 10.24 5.66 -13.10
CA LYS A 27 10.01 6.82 -12.22
C LYS A 27 8.69 7.50 -12.59
N SER A 28 7.91 7.91 -11.58
CA SER A 28 6.57 8.49 -11.71
C SER A 28 5.49 7.57 -12.29
N GLU A 29 5.82 6.33 -12.71
CA GLU A 29 4.81 5.32 -13.02
C GLU A 29 4.29 4.69 -11.73
N ARG A 30 2.99 4.44 -11.70
CA ARG A 30 2.26 4.04 -10.49
C ARG A 30 1.50 2.74 -10.65
N ILE A 31 1.37 2.03 -9.54
CA ILE A 31 0.43 0.93 -9.34
C ILE A 31 -0.74 1.51 -8.54
N ALA A 32 -1.97 1.23 -8.95
CA ALA A 32 -3.16 1.63 -8.22
C ALA A 32 -3.73 0.45 -7.45
N SER A 33 -4.21 0.70 -6.23
CA SER A 33 -5.08 -0.24 -5.53
C SER A 33 -6.44 -0.32 -6.23
N PRO A 34 -7.21 -1.39 -5.97
CA PRO A 34 -8.66 -1.33 -6.15
C PRO A 34 -9.26 -0.10 -5.42
N PRO A 35 -10.34 0.49 -5.95
CA PRO A 35 -11.07 1.55 -5.26
C PRO A 35 -11.69 1.06 -3.96
N PHE A 36 -11.88 1.99 -3.03
CA PHE A 36 -12.67 1.78 -1.83
C PHE A 36 -13.53 3.01 -1.56
N VAL A 37 -14.77 2.76 -1.16
CA VAL A 37 -15.75 3.79 -0.81
C VAL A 37 -15.76 3.96 0.70
N VAL A 38 -15.80 5.21 1.15
CA VAL A 38 -15.86 5.53 2.57
C VAL A 38 -17.13 6.30 2.85
N ASP A 39 -18.13 5.61 3.38
CA ASP A 39 -19.47 6.16 3.61
C ASP A 39 -19.45 7.38 4.53
N ALA A 40 -18.63 7.30 5.57
CA ALA A 40 -18.41 8.42 6.48
C ALA A 40 -17.56 9.55 5.89
N LEU A 41 -17.15 9.47 4.63
CA LEU A 41 -16.60 10.59 3.88
C LEU A 41 -17.56 10.95 2.75
N ASP A 42 -18.87 10.90 3.01
CA ASP A 42 -19.93 11.25 2.07
C ASP A 42 -19.94 10.35 0.83
N ASP A 43 -19.80 9.04 1.10
CA ASP A 43 -19.70 7.96 0.10
C ASP A 43 -18.59 8.22 -0.95
N SER A 44 -17.54 8.95 -0.57
CA SER A 44 -16.46 9.27 -1.50
C SER A 44 -15.60 8.04 -1.81
N GLU A 45 -15.27 7.89 -3.10
CA GLU A 45 -14.37 6.84 -3.60
C GLU A 45 -12.91 7.30 -3.63
N TRP A 46 -12.01 6.39 -3.21
CA TRP A 46 -10.58 6.61 -3.07
C TRP A 46 -9.76 5.44 -3.60
N LYS A 47 -8.50 5.71 -3.99
CA LYS A 47 -7.48 4.70 -4.32
C LYS A 47 -6.15 5.06 -3.67
N LEU A 48 -5.33 4.04 -3.44
CA LEU A 48 -3.91 4.24 -3.19
C LEU A 48 -3.12 4.14 -4.49
N TRP A 49 -2.21 5.08 -4.70
CA TRP A 49 -1.24 5.04 -5.77
C TRP A 49 0.15 4.86 -5.18
N LEU A 50 0.85 3.82 -5.61
CA LEU A 50 2.22 3.54 -5.20
C LEU A 50 3.15 3.74 -6.40
N CYS A 51 4.22 4.51 -6.22
CA CYS A 51 5.30 4.66 -7.19
C CYS A 51 6.54 3.91 -6.66
N PRO A 52 6.81 2.67 -7.13
CA PRO A 52 7.95 1.86 -6.67
C PRO A 52 9.32 2.49 -6.92
N ARG A 53 9.39 3.44 -7.87
CA ARG A 53 10.57 4.23 -8.21
C ARG A 53 10.39 5.72 -7.95
N GLY A 54 9.55 6.06 -6.97
CA GLY A 54 9.25 7.41 -6.54
C GLY A 54 8.56 8.27 -7.59
N ASP A 55 8.07 9.42 -7.15
CA ASP A 55 7.51 10.43 -8.04
C ASP A 55 8.59 11.47 -8.39
N LYS A 56 9.11 12.18 -7.38
CA LYS A 56 10.14 13.20 -7.56
C LYS A 56 11.55 12.66 -7.38
N ASP A 57 11.78 11.83 -6.37
CA ASP A 57 13.07 11.18 -6.11
C ASP A 57 13.00 9.68 -6.46
N GLY A 58 13.82 9.27 -7.43
CA GLY A 58 13.88 7.88 -7.91
C GLY A 58 14.35 6.85 -6.88
N ASN A 59 14.93 7.34 -5.79
CA ASN A 59 15.52 6.53 -4.72
C ASN A 59 14.53 6.15 -3.63
N TYR A 60 13.31 6.67 -3.65
CA TYR A 60 12.26 6.36 -2.68
C TYR A 60 11.13 5.53 -3.30
N ILE A 61 10.38 4.85 -2.44
CA ILE A 61 9.05 4.36 -2.76
C ILE A 61 8.06 5.40 -2.24
N ALA A 62 7.25 5.94 -3.14
CA ALA A 62 6.24 6.95 -2.80
C ALA A 62 4.86 6.32 -2.77
N CYS A 63 4.01 6.77 -1.84
CA CYS A 63 2.61 6.37 -1.76
C CYS A 63 1.72 7.60 -1.65
N PHE A 64 0.60 7.57 -2.36
CA PHE A 64 -0.37 8.65 -2.41
C PHE A 64 -1.78 8.11 -2.20
N LEU A 65 -2.59 8.90 -1.51
CA LEU A 65 -4.03 8.75 -1.48
C LEU A 65 -4.60 9.61 -2.62
N TYR A 66 -5.45 9.03 -3.45
CA TYR A 66 -6.14 9.70 -4.55
C TYR A 66 -7.64 9.65 -4.31
N ARG A 67 -8.31 10.80 -4.50
CA ARG A 67 -9.77 10.87 -4.56
C ARG A 67 -10.21 10.80 -6.01
N GLU A 68 -11.15 9.91 -6.32
CA GLU A 68 -11.64 9.75 -7.70
C GLU A 68 -12.30 11.02 -8.24
N ASN A 69 -12.29 11.17 -9.57
CA ASN A 69 -12.87 12.34 -10.25
C ASN A 69 -14.40 12.36 -10.15
N ASP A 70 -15.02 11.20 -10.29
CA ASP A 70 -16.46 10.95 -10.23
C ASP A 70 -16.94 10.58 -8.82
N SER A 71 -16.06 10.73 -7.83
CA SER A 71 -16.35 10.52 -6.41
C SER A 71 -17.60 11.29 -5.98
N SER A 72 -18.47 10.63 -5.22
CA SER A 72 -19.63 11.24 -4.57
C SER A 72 -19.20 12.25 -3.49
N GLY A 73 -20.20 12.96 -2.94
CA GLY A 73 -19.98 13.96 -1.91
C GLY A 73 -19.49 15.33 -2.45
N PRO A 74 -19.07 16.23 -1.54
CA PRO A 74 -18.76 17.62 -1.84
C PRO A 74 -17.48 17.77 -2.69
N ASP A 75 -17.30 18.92 -3.33
CA ASP A 75 -16.13 19.17 -4.18
C ASP A 75 -14.81 19.03 -3.42
N ASN A 76 -14.79 19.45 -2.17
CA ASN A 76 -13.65 19.37 -1.27
C ASN A 76 -14.00 18.62 0.02
N ILE A 77 -13.14 17.69 0.44
CA ILE A 77 -13.24 17.01 1.73
C ILE A 77 -11.92 17.23 2.50
N GLU A 78 -12.02 17.72 3.73
CA GLU A 78 -10.87 17.80 4.64
C GLU A 78 -10.80 16.55 5.51
N ILE A 79 -9.68 15.84 5.43
CA ILE A 79 -9.42 14.65 6.24
C ILE A 79 -8.03 14.70 6.85
N GLU A 80 -7.87 14.06 8.00
CA GLU A 80 -6.57 13.60 8.46
C GLU A 80 -6.33 12.20 7.88
N TYR A 81 -5.13 11.94 7.38
CA TYR A 81 -4.79 10.63 6.85
C TYR A 81 -3.36 10.23 7.17
N GLU A 82 -3.13 8.92 7.20
CA GLU A 82 -1.84 8.30 7.37
C GLU A 82 -1.62 7.26 6.27
N LEU A 83 -0.39 7.19 5.75
CA LEU A 83 0.11 6.12 4.90
C LEU A 83 1.30 5.45 5.58
N ALA A 84 1.30 4.12 5.63
CA ALA A 84 2.34 3.34 6.31
C ALA A 84 2.71 2.08 5.55
N PHE A 85 3.96 1.63 5.70
CA PHE A 85 4.35 0.26 5.36
C PHE A 85 4.39 -0.59 6.63
N LEU A 86 3.92 -1.83 6.50
CA LEU A 86 3.79 -2.76 7.62
C LEU A 86 4.69 -3.99 7.42
N ALA A 87 5.17 -4.52 8.54
CA ALA A 87 5.80 -5.83 8.62
C ALA A 87 4.74 -6.96 8.58
N ALA A 88 5.20 -8.21 8.50
CA ALA A 88 4.34 -9.40 8.41
C ALA A 88 3.37 -9.58 9.61
N ASP A 89 3.79 -9.14 10.80
CA ASP A 89 2.99 -9.17 12.04
C ASP A 89 2.06 -7.96 12.19
N GLY A 90 2.06 -7.04 11.22
CA GLY A 90 1.29 -5.80 11.25
C GLY A 90 2.00 -4.64 11.95
N ALA A 91 3.23 -4.81 12.44
CA ALA A 91 4.00 -3.72 13.01
C ALA A 91 4.28 -2.62 11.97
N VAL A 92 4.27 -1.37 12.40
CA VAL A 92 4.52 -0.21 11.52
C VAL A 92 6.02 -0.05 11.31
N LEU A 93 6.49 -0.19 10.08
CA LEU A 93 7.90 0.00 9.72
C LEU A 93 8.21 1.47 9.44
N VAL A 94 7.32 2.13 8.71
CA VAL A 94 7.37 3.56 8.43
C VAL A 94 5.95 4.09 8.30
N SER A 95 5.72 5.31 8.77
CA SER A 95 4.42 5.97 8.68
C SER A 95 4.60 7.48 8.50
N LYS A 96 3.75 8.07 7.65
CA LYS A 96 3.62 9.52 7.49
C LYS A 96 2.15 9.88 7.34
N GLY A 97 1.74 10.97 7.96
CA GLY A 97 0.36 11.43 7.92
C GLY A 97 0.23 12.91 8.25
N LEU A 98 -0.85 13.52 7.80
CA LEU A 98 -1.23 14.89 8.13
C LEU A 98 -2.66 15.20 7.66
N LYS A 99 -3.17 16.37 8.05
CA LYS A 99 -4.48 16.88 7.66
C LYS A 99 -4.44 17.65 6.35
N ARG A 100 -5.26 17.28 5.36
CA ARG A 100 -5.38 17.98 4.07
C ARG A 100 -6.80 18.01 3.54
N VAL A 101 -7.02 19.02 2.70
CA VAL A 101 -8.17 19.09 1.80
C VAL A 101 -7.87 18.33 0.51
N PHE A 102 -8.80 17.49 0.10
CA PHE A 102 -8.80 16.77 -1.17
C PHE A 102 -9.98 17.23 -2.02
N ASN A 103 -9.65 17.75 -3.21
CA ASN A 103 -10.64 17.91 -4.26
C ASN A 103 -10.78 16.58 -5.01
N LYS A 104 -11.89 16.40 -5.74
CA LYS A 104 -12.03 15.31 -6.70
C LYS A 104 -10.87 15.34 -7.69
N GLY A 105 -10.29 14.19 -8.00
CA GLY A 105 -9.16 14.11 -8.93
C GLY A 105 -7.80 14.49 -8.38
N ILE A 106 -7.70 14.80 -7.09
CA ILE A 106 -6.44 15.19 -6.48
C ILE A 106 -5.87 14.04 -5.66
N TYR A 107 -4.55 13.88 -5.76
CA TYR A 107 -3.77 12.98 -4.92
C TYR A 107 -2.83 13.76 -4.00
N ARG A 108 -2.58 13.20 -2.82
CA ARG A 108 -1.61 13.69 -1.83
C ARG A 108 -0.92 12.50 -1.18
N GLY A 109 0.34 12.66 -0.78
CA GLY A 109 1.11 11.53 -0.28
C GLY A 109 2.54 11.89 0.07
N PHE A 110 3.36 10.85 0.18
CA PHE A 110 4.71 10.91 0.74
C PHE A 110 5.67 9.98 0.02
N ASP A 111 6.92 10.40 -0.07
CA ASP A 111 8.05 9.48 -0.18
C ASP A 111 8.20 8.78 1.18
N LEU A 112 7.86 7.48 1.26
CA LEU A 112 7.80 6.77 2.54
C LEU A 112 9.17 6.27 2.96
N GLU A 113 9.81 5.45 2.13
CA GLU A 113 11.10 4.83 2.46
C GLU A 113 12.01 4.73 1.24
N LYS A 114 13.32 4.75 1.49
CA LYS A 114 14.35 4.54 0.48
C LYS A 114 14.27 3.12 -0.06
N ARG A 115 14.39 3.00 -1.37
CA ARG A 115 14.43 1.73 -2.09
C ARG A 115 15.58 0.84 -1.64
N GLN A 116 16.75 1.41 -1.37
CA GLN A 116 17.89 0.65 -0.85
C GLN A 116 17.57 0.00 0.50
N VAL A 117 16.76 0.63 1.34
CA VAL A 117 16.31 0.05 2.61
C VAL A 117 15.32 -1.09 2.32
N VAL A 118 14.28 -0.83 1.53
CA VAL A 118 13.21 -1.80 1.23
C VAL A 118 13.69 -3.02 0.45
N PHE A 119 14.59 -2.87 -0.52
CA PHE A 119 15.02 -3.95 -1.42
C PHE A 119 16.37 -4.57 -1.02
N SER A 120 17.09 -4.00 -0.05
CA SER A 120 18.41 -4.51 0.34
C SER A 120 18.60 -4.55 1.85
N ALA A 121 18.71 -3.40 2.53
CA ALA A 121 19.15 -3.37 3.93
C ALA A 121 18.17 -4.04 4.90
N LYS A 122 16.87 -3.93 4.64
CA LYS A 122 15.78 -4.43 5.48
C LYS A 122 14.75 -5.22 4.68
N LYS A 123 15.21 -5.91 3.63
CA LYS A 123 14.32 -6.57 2.66
C LYS A 123 13.33 -7.54 3.32
N ASP A 124 13.79 -8.35 4.26
CA ASP A 124 12.95 -9.37 4.89
C ASP A 124 11.89 -8.77 5.84
N GLU A 125 12.16 -7.59 6.41
CA GLU A 125 11.18 -6.82 7.20
C GLU A 125 10.08 -6.23 6.31
N PHE A 126 10.47 -5.56 5.21
CA PHE A 126 9.55 -4.82 4.34
C PHE A 126 8.83 -5.67 3.31
N LEU A 127 9.46 -6.74 2.82
CA LEU A 127 8.97 -7.59 1.74
C LEU A 127 8.90 -9.08 2.15
N PRO A 128 8.22 -9.43 3.26
CA PRO A 128 8.04 -10.82 3.63
C PRO A 128 7.36 -11.59 2.49
N ARG A 129 7.97 -12.69 2.03
CA ARG A 129 7.51 -13.45 0.84
C ARG A 129 7.35 -12.57 -0.41
N ASP A 130 8.22 -11.59 -0.57
CA ASP A 130 8.18 -10.60 -1.66
C ASP A 130 6.85 -9.83 -1.75
N THR A 131 6.24 -9.54 -0.59
CA THR A 131 4.96 -8.84 -0.50
C THR A 131 5.13 -7.54 0.27
N LEU A 132 4.81 -6.41 -0.36
CA LEU A 132 4.72 -5.12 0.32
C LEU A 132 3.32 -4.94 0.89
N THR A 133 3.21 -4.56 2.16
CA THR A 133 1.91 -4.23 2.79
C THR A 133 1.84 -2.74 3.08
N VAL A 134 0.85 -2.08 2.49
CA VAL A 134 0.56 -0.66 2.68
C VAL A 134 -0.70 -0.53 3.52
N ARG A 135 -0.67 0.33 4.54
CA ARG A 135 -1.86 0.74 5.30
C ARG A 135 -2.16 2.19 5.01
N CYS A 136 -3.42 2.48 4.73
CA CYS A 136 -3.97 3.82 4.80
C CYS A 136 -4.95 3.90 5.97
N ARG A 137 -4.87 4.99 6.72
CA ARG A 137 -5.87 5.35 7.71
C ARG A 137 -6.43 6.71 7.41
N LEU A 138 -7.74 6.87 7.51
CA LEU A 138 -8.44 8.14 7.31
C LEU A 138 -9.22 8.48 8.58
N TRP A 139 -9.23 9.76 8.93
CA TRP A 139 -10.02 10.30 10.01
C TRP A 139 -10.76 11.56 9.57
N ARG A 140 -12.04 11.63 9.94
CA ARG A 140 -12.84 12.86 9.88
C ARG A 140 -13.12 13.33 11.30
N ASN A 141 -13.04 14.64 11.51
CA ASN A 141 -13.34 15.28 12.81
C ASN A 141 -14.85 15.55 12.98
N ASP A 142 -15.70 14.66 12.47
CA ASP A 142 -17.14 14.78 12.64
C ASP A 142 -17.60 14.19 13.98
N ARG A 143 -18.64 14.78 14.56
CA ARG A 143 -19.22 14.33 15.83
C ARG A 143 -20.12 13.09 15.70
N ARG A 144 -20.41 12.66 14.46
CA ARG A 144 -21.24 11.49 14.19
C ARG A 144 -20.38 10.26 14.41
N ARG A 145 -20.82 9.31 15.23
CA ARG A 145 -20.09 8.05 15.39
C ARG A 145 -20.37 7.17 14.18
N VAL A 146 -19.31 6.67 13.57
CA VAL A 146 -19.36 5.58 12.60
C VAL A 146 -18.50 4.45 13.14
N GLU A 147 -18.95 3.21 12.96
CA GLU A 147 -18.14 2.04 13.31
C GLU A 147 -16.83 2.05 12.51
N THR A 148 -15.74 1.63 13.17
CA THR A 148 -14.45 1.48 12.50
C THR A 148 -14.60 0.51 11.33
N THR A 149 -14.44 1.03 10.12
CA THR A 149 -14.55 0.21 8.90
C THR A 149 -13.16 -0.16 8.42
N GLN A 150 -12.98 -1.44 8.07
CA GLN A 150 -11.72 -1.97 7.59
C GLN A 150 -11.88 -2.65 6.23
N PHE A 151 -11.04 -2.25 5.29
CA PHE A 151 -11.00 -2.76 3.93
C PHE A 151 -9.67 -3.47 3.68
N PHE A 152 -9.73 -4.51 2.85
CA PHE A 152 -8.56 -5.28 2.44
C PHE A 152 -8.54 -5.39 0.93
N ALA A 153 -7.37 -5.11 0.36
CA ALA A 153 -7.12 -5.24 -1.06
C ALA A 153 -5.83 -6.03 -1.29
N ARG A 154 -5.79 -6.69 -2.44
CA ARG A 154 -4.64 -7.48 -2.88
C ARG A 154 -4.39 -7.25 -4.36
N THR A 155 -3.12 -7.06 -4.69
CA THR A 155 -2.63 -6.96 -6.06
C THR A 155 -1.49 -7.97 -6.23
N VAL A 156 -1.48 -8.71 -7.33
CA VAL A 156 -0.42 -9.68 -7.64
C VAL A 156 0.25 -9.25 -8.94
N ILE A 157 1.55 -8.93 -8.87
CA ILE A 157 2.34 -8.65 -10.08
C ILE A 157 2.59 -9.99 -10.80
N LYS A 158 2.19 -10.06 -12.07
CA LYS A 158 2.38 -11.27 -12.88
C LYS A 158 3.87 -11.46 -13.19
N VAL A 159 4.37 -12.66 -12.95
CA VAL A 159 5.76 -13.05 -13.23
C VAL A 159 5.74 -14.31 -14.09
N ASP A 160 6.39 -14.28 -15.26
CA ASP A 160 6.66 -15.48 -16.06
C ASP A 160 7.95 -16.13 -15.56
N ARG A 161 7.85 -17.30 -14.91
CA ARG A 161 9.00 -18.06 -14.41
C ARG A 161 9.24 -19.25 -15.34
N ARG A 162 10.38 -19.23 -16.04
CA ARG A 162 10.82 -20.33 -16.91
C ARG A 162 11.98 -21.05 -16.25
N PHE A 163 11.87 -22.38 -16.15
CA PHE A 163 12.92 -23.23 -15.61
C PHE A 163 13.59 -23.98 -16.75
N LEU A 164 14.92 -23.98 -16.77
CA LEU A 164 15.70 -24.87 -17.61
C LEU A 164 16.11 -26.08 -16.76
N LEU A 165 15.60 -27.24 -17.14
CA LEU A 165 16.00 -28.51 -16.53
C LEU A 165 17.21 -29.04 -17.30
N ASP A 166 18.37 -29.08 -16.63
CA ASP A 166 19.56 -29.74 -17.16
C ASP A 166 19.52 -31.24 -16.79
N TYR A 167 19.02 -32.06 -17.71
CA TYR A 167 18.92 -33.50 -17.54
C TYR A 167 20.27 -34.22 -17.49
N ARG A 168 21.40 -33.56 -17.77
CA ARG A 168 22.74 -34.19 -17.75
C ARG A 168 23.29 -34.42 -16.34
N LYS A 169 22.63 -33.90 -15.30
CA LYS A 169 23.04 -34.05 -13.89
C LYS A 169 22.22 -35.07 -13.10
N LEU A 170 21.23 -35.71 -13.72
CA LEU A 170 20.48 -36.81 -13.11
C LEU A 170 21.21 -38.13 -13.38
N GLN A 171 22.34 -38.36 -12.72
CA GLN A 171 22.94 -39.70 -12.67
C GLN A 171 22.13 -40.56 -11.69
N TRP A 172 21.38 -41.52 -12.22
CA TRP A 172 20.76 -42.57 -11.43
C TRP A 172 21.87 -43.47 -10.86
N PRO A 173 21.90 -43.78 -9.54
CA PRO A 173 22.79 -44.79 -9.02
C PRO A 173 22.37 -46.14 -9.61
N SER A 174 23.14 -46.62 -10.59
CA SER A 174 22.97 -47.95 -11.16
C SER A 174 23.16 -49.00 -10.06
N THR A 175 22.05 -49.54 -9.60
CA THR A 175 22.01 -50.71 -8.72
C THR A 175 22.16 -51.93 -9.61
N THR A 176 23.33 -52.58 -9.57
CA THR A 176 23.52 -53.93 -10.09
C THR A 176 23.23 -54.92 -8.96
N PRO A 177 22.23 -55.81 -9.08
CA PRO A 177 22.15 -57.02 -8.26
C PRO A 177 23.14 -58.06 -8.79
N GLY A 178 23.90 -58.69 -7.89
CA GLY A 178 24.79 -59.83 -8.18
C GLY A 178 24.07 -61.16 -8.23
#